data_AF-A0A966SKR5-F1
#
_entry.id   AF-A0A966SKR5-F1
#
_cell.length_a   1.000
_cell.length_b   1.000
_cell.length_c   1.000
_cell.angle_alpha   90.00
_cell.angle_beta   90.00
_cell.angle_gamma   90.00
#
_symmetry.space_group_name_H-M   'P 1'
#
loop_
_entity.id
_entity.type
_entity.pdbx_description
1 polymer ?
#
loop_
_entity_poly.entity_id
_entity_poly.type
_entity_poly.pdbx_seq_one_letter_code
_entity_poly.pdbx_strand_id
1 'polypeptide(L)'
;IRDDETATLAVRTALTGHQVIATLHAGSCRGVFERLFAMVPDRSAVTAAVALVLNQRLLRRVCGACAGAGCDTCLRTGYRGRLPVAEFFRLNDSLRAALREQGPGAVVPSGNDLNTSALALVAEKLTTTVELHRAIGQ
;
A
#
# COMPACT_ATOMS: atom_id res chain seq x y z
N ILE A 1 8.32 0.99 11.56
CA ILE A 1 7.99 1.88 12.71
C ILE A 1 6.86 1.23 13.48
N ARG A 2 7.00 1.09 14.80
CA ARG A 2 6.02 0.41 15.66
C ARG A 2 5.52 1.26 16.82
N ASP A 3 6.20 2.36 17.11
CA ASP A 3 6.04 3.21 18.30
C ASP A 3 6.34 4.67 17.96
N ASP A 4 5.92 5.55 18.87
CA ASP A 4 5.96 7.01 18.74
C ASP A 4 7.39 7.56 18.71
N GLU A 5 8.28 6.96 19.49
CA GLU A 5 9.70 7.36 19.58
C GLU A 5 10.41 7.11 18.24
N THR A 6 10.29 5.90 17.71
CA THR A 6 10.86 5.53 16.40
C THR A 6 10.24 6.35 15.28
N ALA A 7 8.94 6.63 15.35
CA ALA A 7 8.25 7.46 14.35
C ALA A 7 8.80 8.88 14.33
N THR A 8 8.93 9.50 15.51
CA THR A 8 9.44 10.86 15.67
C THR A 8 10.89 10.98 15.19
N LEU A 9 11.73 10.00 15.55
CA LEU A 9 13.12 9.96 15.10
C LEU A 9 13.21 9.83 13.57
N ALA A 10 12.46 8.89 12.97
CA ALA A 10 12.44 8.69 11.53
C ALA A 10 12.04 9.96 10.75
N VAL A 11 11.01 10.67 11.22
CA VAL A 11 10.56 11.94 10.62
C VAL A 11 11.65 13.01 10.73
N ARG A 12 12.28 13.16 11.90
CA ARG A 12 13.35 14.15 12.09
C ARG A 12 14.57 13.84 11.24
N THR A 13 15.01 12.58 11.17
CA THR A 13 16.13 12.15 10.33
C THR A 13 15.86 12.42 8.85
N ALA A 14 14.62 12.22 8.39
CA ALA A 14 14.23 12.56 7.03
C ALA A 14 14.33 14.07 6.75
N LEU A 15 13.89 14.92 7.70
CA LEU A 15 13.96 16.38 7.57
C LEU A 15 15.38 16.94 7.60
N THR A 16 16.37 16.19 8.10
CA THR A 16 17.79 16.58 8.06
C THR A 16 18.50 16.14 6.78
N GLY A 17 17.75 15.70 5.75
CA GLY A 17 18.27 15.39 4.42
C GLY A 17 18.62 13.92 4.19
N HIS A 18 18.26 13.02 5.10
CA HIS A 18 18.48 11.58 4.90
C HIS A 18 17.28 10.94 4.21
N GLN A 19 17.54 9.99 3.29
CA GLN A 19 16.48 9.15 2.77
C GLN A 19 16.15 8.04 3.79
N VAL A 20 14.97 8.12 4.40
CA VAL A 20 14.48 7.12 5.35
C VAL A 20 13.46 6.22 4.67
N ILE A 21 13.71 4.90 4.66
CA ILE A 21 12.77 3.89 4.19
C ILE A 21 12.32 3.07 5.40
N ALA A 22 11.01 3.00 5.62
CA ALA A 22 10.45 2.25 6.72
C ALA A 22 9.11 1.63 6.34
N THR A 23 8.71 0.60 7.07
CA THR A 23 7.41 -0.04 6.92
C THR A 23 6.49 0.32 8.08
N LEU A 24 5.20 0.49 7.78
CA LEU A 24 4.10 0.58 8.73
C LEU A 24 3.07 -0.48 8.38
N HIS A 25 2.41 -1.02 9.41
CA HIS A 25 1.22 -1.83 9.18
C HIS A 25 0.00 -0.92 8.99
N ALA A 26 -0.39 -0.63 7.76
CA ALA A 26 -1.58 0.15 7.46
C ALA A 26 -2.35 -0.51 6.30
N GLY A 27 -3.68 -0.50 6.37
CA GLY A 27 -4.52 -1.13 5.35
C GLY A 27 -4.62 -0.32 4.04
N SER A 28 -4.27 0.96 4.11
CA SER A 28 -4.32 1.91 3.00
C SER A 28 -3.23 2.99 3.10
N CYS A 29 -2.96 3.64 1.97
CA CYS A 29 -2.18 4.87 1.85
C CYS A 29 -2.63 5.98 2.82
N ARG A 30 -3.95 6.17 2.95
CA ARG A 30 -4.55 7.07 3.95
C ARG A 30 -4.25 6.62 5.37
N GLY A 31 -4.38 5.32 5.65
CA GLY A 31 -4.11 4.74 6.96
C GLY A 31 -2.67 4.94 7.43
N VAL A 32 -1.70 5.10 6.51
CA VAL A 32 -0.32 5.44 6.87
C VAL A 32 -0.27 6.82 7.54
N PHE A 33 -0.95 7.82 7.00
CA PHE A 33 -1.02 9.15 7.63
C PHE A 33 -1.82 9.15 8.92
N GLU A 34 -2.93 8.42 8.99
CA GLU A 34 -3.70 8.27 10.23
C GLU A 34 -2.81 7.70 11.35
N ARG A 35 -2.00 6.67 11.06
CA ARG A 35 -1.06 6.11 12.03
C ARG A 35 0.10 7.06 12.36
N LEU A 36 0.70 7.72 11.36
CA LEU A 36 1.80 8.66 11.61
C LEU A 36 1.35 9.89 12.41
N PHE A 37 0.17 10.44 12.14
CA PHE A 37 -0.39 11.57 12.90
C PHE A 37 -0.84 11.19 14.30
N ALA A 38 -1.12 9.90 14.56
CA ALA A 38 -1.37 9.39 15.90
C ALA A 38 -0.06 9.24 16.70
N MET A 39 1.03 8.82 16.05
CA MET A 39 2.34 8.57 16.69
C MET A 39 3.23 9.82 16.80
N VAL A 40 3.07 10.79 15.89
CA VAL A 40 3.92 11.99 15.80
C VAL A 40 3.07 13.24 16.02
N PRO A 41 3.30 14.00 17.11
CA PRO A 41 2.51 15.19 17.43
C PRO A 41 2.57 16.29 16.34
N ASP A 42 3.74 16.45 15.70
CA ASP A 42 3.94 17.44 14.64
C ASP A 42 3.50 16.88 13.27
N ARG A 43 2.23 17.12 12.93
CA ARG A 43 1.65 16.73 11.64
C ARG A 43 2.28 17.42 10.44
N SER A 44 2.77 18.65 10.63
CA SER A 44 3.43 19.42 9.58
C SER A 44 4.79 18.80 9.24
N ALA A 45 5.55 18.37 10.25
CA ALA A 45 6.80 17.63 10.06
C ALA A 45 6.57 16.31 9.31
N VAL A 46 5.54 15.53 9.68
CA VAL A 46 5.19 14.30 8.94
C VAL A 46 4.86 14.62 7.48
N THR A 47 4.03 15.62 7.23
CA THR A 47 3.62 16.02 5.88
C THR A 47 4.79 16.54 5.04
N ALA A 48 5.80 17.14 5.66
CA ALA A 48 7.04 17.57 5.00
C ALA A 48 7.99 16.40 4.74
N ALA A 49 8.16 15.49 5.71
CA ALA A 49 9.12 14.39 5.65
C ALA A 49 8.72 13.27 4.69
N VAL A 50 7.42 12.96 4.57
CA VAL A 50 6.97 11.86 3.71
C VAL A 50 7.07 12.28 2.24
N ALA A 51 7.75 11.48 1.42
CA ALA A 51 7.89 11.71 -0.02
C ALA A 51 7.00 10.77 -0.85
N LEU A 52 6.86 9.52 -0.42
CA LEU A 52 6.11 8.49 -1.11
C LEU A 52 5.55 7.51 -0.08
N VAL A 53 4.32 7.04 -0.33
CA VAL A 53 3.75 5.89 0.35
C VAL A 53 3.39 4.84 -0.69
N LEU A 54 3.75 3.59 -0.39
CA LEU A 54 3.40 2.42 -1.18
C LEU A 54 2.73 1.42 -0.25
N ASN A 55 1.48 1.10 -0.54
CA ASN A 55 0.74 0.05 0.15
C ASN A 55 0.55 -1.12 -0.81
N GLN A 56 1.04 -2.29 -0.42
CA GLN A 56 1.09 -3.48 -1.26
C GLN A 56 0.28 -4.61 -0.64
N ARG A 57 -0.41 -5.38 -1.50
CA ARG A 57 -0.94 -6.71 -1.16
C ARG A 57 -0.42 -7.76 -2.15
N LEU A 58 -0.52 -9.03 -1.75
CA LEU A 58 -0.09 -10.16 -2.57
C LEU A 58 -1.30 -11.04 -2.91
N LEU A 59 -1.57 -11.18 -4.19
CA LEU A 59 -2.57 -12.10 -4.73
C LEU A 59 -1.90 -13.42 -5.11
N ARG A 60 -2.61 -14.54 -4.95
CA ARG A 60 -2.18 -15.83 -5.49
C ARG A 60 -2.30 -15.83 -7.02
N ARG A 61 -1.25 -16.30 -7.72
CA ARG A 61 -1.26 -16.43 -9.19
C ARG A 61 -1.97 -17.74 -9.59
N VAL A 62 -2.84 -17.69 -10.58
CA VAL A 62 -3.45 -18.89 -11.20
C VAL A 62 -2.35 -19.80 -11.72
N CYS A 63 -2.43 -21.09 -11.41
CA CYS A 63 -1.44 -22.06 -11.85
C CYS A 63 -1.49 -22.23 -13.37
N GLY A 64 -0.40 -21.90 -14.07
CA GLY A 64 -0.32 -22.03 -15.52
C GLY A 64 -0.43 -23.47 -16.06
N ALA A 65 -0.15 -24.48 -15.24
CA ALA A 65 -0.22 -25.89 -15.66
C ALA A 65 -1.66 -26.45 -15.67
N CYS A 66 -2.56 -25.90 -14.86
CA CYS A 66 -3.94 -26.42 -14.71
C CYS A 66 -5.01 -25.33 -14.84
N ALA A 67 -4.64 -24.11 -15.18
CA ALA A 67 -5.55 -22.95 -15.32
C ALA A 67 -6.52 -22.77 -14.13
N GLY A 68 -6.09 -23.10 -12.90
CA GLY A 68 -6.92 -22.96 -11.70
C GLY A 68 -7.68 -24.21 -11.26
N ALA A 69 -7.73 -25.27 -12.07
CA ALA A 69 -8.47 -26.50 -11.72
C ALA A 69 -7.83 -27.32 -10.58
N GLY A 70 -6.52 -27.16 -10.37
CA GLY A 70 -5.74 -27.96 -9.42
C GLY A 70 -4.99 -29.10 -10.10
N CYS A 71 -3.71 -29.23 -9.80
CA CYS A 71 -2.84 -30.31 -10.25
C CYS A 71 -1.74 -30.55 -9.22
N ASP A 72 -0.94 -31.60 -9.39
CA ASP A 72 0.11 -31.94 -8.43
C ASP A 72 1.20 -30.85 -8.37
N THR A 73 1.46 -30.16 -9.48
CA THR A 73 2.37 -29.01 -9.58
C THR A 73 1.96 -27.84 -8.69
N CYS A 74 0.68 -27.65 -8.41
CA CYS A 74 0.17 -26.61 -7.50
C CYS A 74 -0.41 -27.18 -6.21
N LEU A 75 -0.11 -28.44 -5.88
CA LEU A 75 -0.61 -29.14 -4.70
C LEU A 75 -2.15 -29.09 -4.62
N ARG A 76 -2.81 -29.27 -5.76
CA ARG A 76 -4.28 -29.25 -5.91
C ARG A 76 -4.96 -27.94 -5.46
N THR A 77 -4.22 -26.85 -5.27
CA THR A 77 -4.78 -25.56 -4.83
C THR A 77 -5.37 -24.72 -5.97
N GLY A 78 -4.96 -24.98 -7.21
CA GLY A 78 -5.27 -24.13 -8.37
C GLY A 78 -4.36 -22.90 -8.51
N TYR A 79 -3.52 -22.60 -7.52
CA TYR A 79 -2.65 -21.41 -7.52
C TYR A 79 -1.18 -21.78 -7.36
N ARG A 80 -0.28 -21.03 -8.01
CA ARG A 80 1.17 -21.21 -7.83
C ARG A 80 1.90 -19.89 -8.02
N GLY A 81 2.53 -19.41 -6.93
CA GLY A 81 3.22 -18.13 -6.90
C GLY A 81 2.31 -16.98 -6.45
N ARG A 82 2.87 -15.76 -6.44
CA ARG A 82 2.21 -14.55 -5.96
C ARG A 82 2.40 -13.41 -6.94
N LEU A 83 1.41 -12.53 -7.02
CA LEU A 83 1.43 -11.30 -7.80
C LEU A 83 1.29 -10.11 -6.85
N PRO A 84 2.17 -9.10 -6.94
CA PRO A 84 1.99 -7.88 -6.20
C PRO A 84 0.90 -7.03 -6.83
N VAL A 85 0.05 -6.46 -5.99
CA VAL A 85 -0.78 -5.31 -6.32
C VAL A 85 -0.43 -4.21 -5.35
N ALA A 86 -0.40 -2.97 -5.83
CA ALA A 86 -0.03 -1.85 -4.99
C ALA A 86 -0.93 -0.66 -5.28
N GLU A 87 -1.17 0.11 -4.23
CA GLU A 87 -1.51 1.52 -4.37
C GLU A 87 -0.32 2.35 -3.90
N PHE A 88 -0.11 3.48 -4.55
CA PHE A 88 0.97 4.38 -4.14
C PHE A 88 0.66 5.81 -4.56
N PHE A 89 1.30 6.75 -3.88
CA PHE A 89 1.33 8.14 -4.30
C PHE A 89 2.66 8.78 -3.92
N ARG A 90 3.03 9.80 -4.69
CA ARG A 90 4.11 10.73 -4.35
C ARG A 90 3.49 12.00 -3.79
N LEU A 91 4.03 12.52 -2.70
CA LEU A 91 3.59 13.80 -2.17
C LEU A 91 4.14 14.92 -3.06
N ASN A 92 3.26 15.49 -3.87
CA ASN A 92 3.45 16.78 -4.54
C ASN A 92 2.95 17.93 -3.65
N ASP A 93 3.20 19.16 -4.07
CA ASP A 93 2.85 20.34 -3.29
C ASP A 93 1.33 20.49 -3.09
N SER A 94 0.53 20.14 -4.11
CA SER A 94 -0.93 20.15 -4.02
C SER A 94 -1.47 19.19 -2.96
N LEU A 95 -0.95 17.96 -2.91
CA LEU A 95 -1.36 16.98 -1.90
C LEU A 95 -0.87 17.37 -0.51
N ARG A 96 0.31 17.99 -0.39
CA ARG A 96 0.80 18.55 0.89
C ARG A 96 -0.13 19.65 1.40
N ALA A 97 -0.58 20.54 0.52
CA ALA A 97 -1.56 21.58 0.89
C ALA A 97 -2.89 20.94 1.33
N ALA A 98 -3.42 20.00 0.56
CA ALA A 98 -4.66 19.31 0.90
C ALA A 98 -4.57 18.53 2.22
N LEU A 99 -3.43 17.88 2.51
CA LEU A 99 -3.19 17.19 3.80
C LEU A 99 -3.18 18.16 4.99
N ARG A 100 -2.70 19.40 4.80
CA ARG A 100 -2.71 20.43 5.85
C ARG A 100 -4.13 20.95 6.12
N GLU A 101 -4.95 21.08 5.08
CA GLU A 101 -6.32 21.61 5.18
C GLU A 101 -7.34 20.56 5.62
N GLN A 102 -7.28 19.36 5.04
CA GLN A 102 -8.33 18.33 5.17
C GLN A 102 -7.85 17.09 5.95
N GLY A 103 -6.58 17.06 6.36
CA GLY A 103 -5.98 15.91 7.04
C GLY A 103 -5.89 14.67 6.14
N PRO A 104 -5.83 13.45 6.72
CA PRO A 104 -5.70 12.21 5.97
C PRO A 104 -6.81 11.94 4.95
N GLY A 105 -7.97 12.60 5.07
CA GLY A 105 -9.07 12.52 4.10
C GLY A 105 -8.70 12.99 2.70
N ALA A 106 -7.70 13.88 2.57
CA ALA A 106 -7.17 14.33 1.28
C ALA A 106 -6.47 13.22 0.48
N VAL A 107 -6.10 12.12 1.14
CA VAL A 107 -5.31 11.04 0.52
C VAL A 107 -6.25 10.08 -0.17
N VAL A 108 -6.52 10.38 -1.44
CA VAL A 108 -7.28 9.53 -2.34
C VAL A 108 -6.35 9.10 -3.47
N PRO A 109 -5.97 7.80 -3.56
CA PRO A 109 -5.18 7.32 -4.68
C PRO A 109 -6.00 7.46 -5.97
N SER A 110 -5.61 8.40 -6.85
CA SER A 110 -6.23 8.54 -8.17
C SER A 110 -5.44 7.72 -9.19
N GLY A 111 -6.08 6.75 -9.84
CA GLY A 111 -5.51 5.92 -10.92
C GLY A 111 -4.49 4.86 -10.49
N ASN A 112 -4.00 4.90 -9.26
CA ASN A 112 -3.04 3.93 -8.69
C ASN A 112 -3.59 3.32 -7.41
N ASP A 113 -4.83 2.82 -7.42
CA ASP A 113 -5.40 2.10 -6.29
C ASP A 113 -5.21 0.57 -6.41
N LEU A 114 -5.45 -0.14 -5.30
CA LEU A 114 -5.28 -1.58 -5.23
C LEU A 114 -6.25 -2.33 -6.14
N ASN A 115 -7.48 -1.82 -6.29
CA ASN A 115 -8.52 -2.48 -7.06
C ASN A 115 -8.23 -2.41 -8.56
N THR A 116 -7.87 -1.24 -9.07
CA THR A 116 -7.47 -0.99 -10.44
C THR A 116 -6.29 -1.89 -10.81
N SER A 117 -5.27 -1.94 -9.95
CA SER A 117 -4.11 -2.83 -10.13
C SER A 117 -4.50 -4.31 -10.14
N ALA A 118 -5.44 -4.73 -9.27
CA ALA A 118 -5.89 -6.11 -9.20
C ALA A 118 -6.77 -6.51 -10.38
N LEU A 119 -7.67 -5.62 -10.83
CA LEU A 119 -8.58 -5.84 -11.95
C LEU A 119 -7.80 -6.03 -13.26
N ALA A 120 -6.68 -5.32 -13.45
CA ALA A 120 -5.78 -5.56 -14.58
C ALA A 120 -5.27 -7.01 -14.60
N LEU A 121 -4.81 -7.52 -13.45
CA LEU A 121 -4.32 -8.91 -13.33
C LEU A 121 -5.44 -9.95 -13.51
N VAL A 122 -6.68 -9.62 -13.11
CA VAL A 122 -7.86 -10.48 -13.35
C VAL A 122 -8.19 -10.51 -14.84
N ALA A 123 -8.16 -9.36 -15.53
CA ALA A 123 -8.40 -9.28 -16.97
C ALA A 123 -7.37 -10.11 -17.76
N GLU A 124 -6.12 -10.14 -17.31
CA GLU A 124 -5.05 -10.99 -17.86
C GLU A 124 -5.13 -12.47 -17.43
N LYS A 125 -6.14 -12.86 -16.64
CA LYS A 125 -6.33 -14.22 -16.08
C LYS A 125 -5.13 -14.71 -15.24
N LEU A 126 -4.35 -13.79 -14.70
CA LEU A 126 -3.21 -14.12 -13.84
C LEU A 126 -3.64 -14.40 -12.40
N THR A 127 -4.79 -13.87 -11.98
CA THR A 127 -5.45 -14.12 -10.69
C THR A 127 -6.96 -14.24 -10.89
N THR A 128 -7.72 -14.49 -9.82
CA THR A 128 -9.18 -14.60 -9.86
C THR A 128 -9.85 -13.46 -9.09
N THR A 129 -11.13 -13.21 -9.37
CA THR A 129 -11.97 -12.30 -8.59
C THR A 129 -12.09 -12.76 -7.13
N VAL A 130 -12.22 -14.07 -6.89
CA VAL A 130 -12.23 -14.66 -5.55
C VAL A 130 -10.96 -14.28 -4.77
N GLU A 131 -9.81 -14.31 -5.42
CA GLU A 131 -8.55 -13.94 -4.80
C GLU A 131 -8.42 -12.43 -4.55
N LEU A 132 -8.95 -11.61 -5.46
CA LEU A 132 -9.08 -10.16 -5.27
C LEU A 132 -9.91 -9.87 -4.01
N HIS A 133 -11.12 -10.42 -3.90
CA HIS A 133 -12.02 -10.23 -2.76
C HIS A 133 -11.35 -10.70 -1.44
N ARG A 134 -10.71 -11.87 -1.43
CA ARG A 134 -9.99 -12.40 -0.26
C ARG A 134 -8.88 -11.46 0.23
N ALA A 135 -8.11 -10.90 -0.70
CA ALA A 135 -6.92 -10.13 -0.36
C ALA A 135 -7.21 -8.66 -0.10
N ILE A 136 -8.18 -8.05 -0.80
CA ILE A 136 -8.48 -6.62 -0.72
C ILE A 136 -9.66 -6.34 0.22
N GLY A 137 -10.62 -7.26 0.35
CA GLY A 137 -11.74 -7.16 1.29
C GLY A 137 -12.90 -6.28 0.83
N GLN A 138 -13.08 -6.11 -0.48
CA GLN A 138 -14.28 -5.52 -1.08
C GLN A 138 -15.12 -6.61 -1.74
#